data_AF-A0A151IZN7-F1
#
_entry.id   AF-A0A151IZN7-F1
#
_cell.length_a   1.000
_cell.length_b   1.000
_cell.length_c   1.000
_cell.angle_alpha   90.00
_cell.angle_beta   90.00
_cell.angle_gamma   90.00
#
_symmetry.space_group_name_H-M   'P 1'
#
loop_
_entity.id
_entity.type
_entity.pdbx_description
1 polymer ?
#
loop_
_entity_poly.entity_id
_entity_poly.type
_entity_poly.pdbx_seq_one_letter_code
_entity_poly.pdbx_strand_id
1 'polypeptide(L)'
;KKRRIEEITSTRTSEELIFAAKTSLYKQGKRAAADILTLSTELSSSRAVQLRRKLKTDQSEMPIVPYTSEEALAFILNAGMSKDMYIQTRLGAKKRNADIYPSYERVREVKRQCYPQGVTITEKGAHIPLQTLLNHTITRLIKCITIPPSVKRIQLISKWGCDGSSGHSEYMQKPVDSVLGHSSSSTSDDFNRLTKIEVEKELQSVTDSNLF
;
A
#
# COMPACT_ATOMS: atom_id res chain seq x y z
N LYS A 1 -13.69 -4.84 51.13
CA LYS A 1 -12.73 -5.91 50.74
C LYS A 1 -11.30 -5.57 51.14
N LYS A 2 -10.76 -4.39 50.78
CA LYS A 2 -9.36 -3.98 51.10
C LYS A 2 -9.01 -4.02 52.60
N ARG A 3 -9.81 -3.38 53.48
CA ARG A 3 -9.63 -3.42 54.95
C ARG A 3 -9.61 -4.84 55.57
N ARG A 4 -10.46 -5.75 55.07
CA ARG A 4 -10.50 -7.16 55.54
C ARG A 4 -9.28 -7.96 55.06
N ILE A 5 -8.65 -7.56 53.97
CA ILE A 5 -7.46 -8.22 53.44
C ILE A 5 -6.21 -7.69 54.17
N GLU A 6 -6.18 -6.41 54.52
CA GLU A 6 -5.09 -5.79 55.29
C GLU A 6 -4.81 -6.53 56.59
N GLU A 7 -5.86 -6.87 57.36
CA GLU A 7 -5.75 -7.70 58.57
C GLU A 7 -5.17 -9.09 58.29
N ILE A 8 -5.56 -9.74 57.19
CA ILE A 8 -5.08 -11.08 56.83
C ILE A 8 -3.60 -11.02 56.40
N THR A 9 -3.22 -10.00 55.64
CA THR A 9 -1.85 -9.83 55.14
C THR A 9 -0.87 -9.34 56.20
N SER A 10 -1.34 -8.66 57.25
CA SER A 10 -0.50 -8.24 58.38
C SER A 10 -0.27 -9.36 59.39
N THR A 11 -1.20 -10.31 59.49
CA THR A 11 -1.17 -11.37 60.50
C THR A 11 -0.47 -12.65 60.02
N ARG A 12 -0.38 -12.87 58.70
CA ARG A 12 0.07 -14.15 58.11
C ARG A 12 1.26 -13.97 57.19
N THR A 13 2.12 -14.99 57.13
CA THR A 13 3.30 -14.99 56.26
C THR A 13 2.91 -15.25 54.79
N SER A 14 3.77 -14.83 53.86
CA SER A 14 3.55 -15.05 52.43
C SER A 14 3.40 -16.53 52.07
N GLU A 15 4.17 -17.41 52.71
CA GLU A 15 4.14 -18.86 52.51
C GLU A 15 2.81 -19.48 52.97
N GLU A 16 2.32 -19.08 54.14
CA GLU A 16 1.01 -19.52 54.65
C GLU A 16 -0.13 -19.09 53.72
N LEU A 17 -0.05 -17.87 53.17
CA LEU A 17 -1.03 -17.35 52.23
C LEU A 17 -1.01 -18.10 50.90
N ILE A 18 0.18 -18.44 50.38
CA ILE A 18 0.34 -19.23 49.16
C ILE A 18 -0.25 -20.64 49.36
N PHE A 19 0.07 -21.28 50.49
CA PHE A 19 -0.44 -22.61 50.82
C PHE A 19 -1.96 -22.64 51.01
N ALA A 20 -2.52 -21.63 51.69
CA ALA A 20 -3.96 -21.48 51.85
C ALA A 20 -4.67 -21.26 50.50
N ALA A 21 -4.10 -20.42 49.62
CA ALA A 21 -4.62 -20.19 48.29
C ALA A 21 -4.59 -21.47 47.43
N LYS A 22 -3.46 -22.21 47.43
CA LYS A 22 -3.31 -23.51 46.76
C LYS A 22 -4.37 -24.51 47.23
N THR A 23 -4.53 -24.66 48.55
CA THR A 23 -5.51 -25.58 49.14
C THR A 23 -6.96 -25.20 48.78
N SER A 24 -7.27 -23.90 48.77
CA SER A 24 -8.58 -23.39 48.35
C SER A 24 -8.86 -23.70 46.87
N LEU A 25 -7.86 -23.53 45.99
CA LEU A 25 -7.98 -23.85 44.56
C LEU A 25 -8.18 -25.35 44.31
N TYR A 26 -7.49 -26.22 45.05
CA TYR A 26 -7.73 -27.67 44.98
C TYR A 26 -9.13 -28.05 45.45
N LYS A 27 -9.62 -27.47 46.57
CA LYS A 27 -10.98 -27.70 47.07
C LYS A 27 -12.07 -27.25 46.08
N GLN A 28 -11.78 -26.21 45.29
CA GLN A 28 -12.67 -25.72 44.23
C GLN A 28 -12.53 -26.49 42.91
N GLY A 29 -11.69 -27.53 42.84
CA GLY A 29 -11.43 -28.32 41.62
C GLY A 29 -10.57 -27.60 40.57
N LYS A 30 -10.06 -26.40 40.85
CA LYS A 30 -9.23 -25.60 39.93
C LYS A 30 -7.76 -26.02 39.98
N ARG A 31 -7.50 -27.30 39.68
CA ARG A 31 -6.16 -27.92 39.82
C ARG A 31 -5.09 -27.19 38.99
N ALA A 32 -5.40 -26.87 37.73
CA ALA A 32 -4.46 -26.14 36.86
C ALA A 32 -4.03 -24.77 37.42
N ALA A 33 -4.93 -24.04 38.09
CA ALA A 33 -4.60 -22.76 38.71
C ALA A 33 -3.71 -22.94 39.95
N ALA A 34 -3.92 -24.01 40.72
CA ALA A 34 -3.07 -24.36 41.86
C ALA A 34 -1.65 -24.74 41.40
N ASP A 35 -1.54 -25.51 40.31
CA ASP A 35 -0.26 -25.93 39.75
C ASP A 35 0.53 -24.72 39.21
N ILE A 36 -0.14 -23.78 38.53
CA ILE A 36 0.47 -22.51 38.07
C ILE A 36 0.98 -21.68 39.25
N LEU A 37 0.19 -21.58 40.33
CA LEU A 37 0.59 -20.85 41.54
C LEU A 37 1.89 -21.45 42.10
N THR A 38 1.94 -22.77 42.33
CA THR A 38 3.14 -23.48 42.79
C THR A 38 4.35 -23.31 41.87
N LEU A 39 4.16 -23.41 40.55
CA LEU A 39 5.23 -23.18 39.58
C LEU A 39 5.79 -21.75 39.64
N SER A 40 4.94 -20.77 39.96
CA SER A 40 5.31 -19.36 40.04
C SER A 40 5.92 -18.93 41.38
N THR A 41 5.59 -19.62 42.48
CA THR A 41 5.98 -19.20 43.83
C THR A 41 6.97 -20.14 44.52
N GLU A 42 6.82 -21.47 44.38
CA GLU A 42 7.59 -22.44 45.17
C GLU A 42 8.85 -22.92 44.43
N LEU A 43 8.79 -23.10 43.10
CA LEU A 43 9.90 -23.74 42.37
C LEU A 43 11.02 -22.81 41.93
N SER A 44 10.72 -21.57 41.47
CA SER A 44 11.74 -20.59 41.06
C SER A 44 11.13 -19.26 40.65
N SER A 45 11.70 -18.13 41.11
CA SER A 45 11.36 -16.79 40.62
C SER A 45 11.61 -16.61 39.11
N SER A 46 12.57 -17.35 38.55
CA SER A 46 12.85 -17.37 37.10
C SER A 46 11.70 -18.01 36.31
N ARG A 47 11.01 -19.01 36.86
CA ARG A 47 9.85 -19.64 36.21
C ARG A 47 8.68 -18.68 36.06
N ALA A 48 8.42 -17.83 37.06
CA ALA A 48 7.39 -16.80 36.96
C ALA A 48 7.71 -15.79 35.83
N VAL A 49 8.97 -15.41 35.69
CA VAL A 49 9.44 -14.52 34.60
C VAL A 49 9.29 -15.20 33.23
N GLN A 50 9.65 -16.48 33.13
CA GLN A 50 9.51 -17.27 31.90
C GLN A 50 8.04 -17.47 31.50
N LEU A 51 7.16 -17.77 32.45
CA LEU A 51 5.72 -17.91 32.23
C LEU A 51 5.13 -16.60 31.71
N ARG A 52 5.48 -15.47 32.34
CA ARG A 52 5.08 -14.13 31.88
C ARG A 52 5.59 -13.83 30.47
N ARG A 53 6.83 -14.24 30.15
CA ARG A 53 7.41 -14.05 28.82
C ARG A 53 6.65 -14.85 27.78
N LYS A 54 6.41 -16.15 28.00
CA LYS A 54 5.65 -17.01 27.07
C LYS A 54 4.23 -16.49 26.82
N LEU A 55 3.50 -16.11 27.86
CA LEU A 55 2.16 -15.53 27.72
C LEU A 55 2.16 -14.21 26.93
N LYS A 56 3.22 -13.40 27.06
CA LYS A 56 3.39 -12.19 26.24
C LYS A 56 3.83 -12.51 24.81
N THR A 57 4.63 -13.55 24.61
CA THR A 57 5.10 -14.00 23.29
C THR A 57 3.98 -14.63 22.47
N ASP A 58 3.07 -15.38 23.11
CA ASP A 58 1.83 -15.88 22.46
C ASP A 58 0.88 -14.72 22.07
N GLN A 59 1.00 -13.56 22.73
CA GLN A 59 0.32 -12.32 22.31
C GLN A 59 1.13 -11.49 21.31
N SER A 60 2.37 -11.88 20.99
CA SER A 60 3.25 -11.17 20.06
C SER A 60 3.42 -11.89 18.72
N GLU A 61 2.44 -12.70 18.30
CA GLU A 61 2.31 -13.00 16.88
C GLU A 61 2.18 -11.66 16.15
N MET A 62 3.18 -11.31 15.33
CA MET A 62 3.10 -10.13 14.47
C MET A 62 1.75 -10.20 13.75
N PRO A 63 0.88 -9.19 13.90
CA PRO A 63 -0.44 -9.26 13.32
C PRO A 63 -0.31 -9.43 11.81
N ILE A 64 -1.11 -10.32 11.24
CA ILE A 64 -1.18 -10.46 9.78
C ILE A 64 -1.65 -9.11 9.23
N VAL A 65 -0.78 -8.42 8.49
CA VAL A 65 -1.09 -7.14 7.85
C VAL A 65 -1.61 -7.41 6.44
N PRO A 66 -2.87 -7.09 6.13
CA PRO A 66 -3.39 -7.21 4.77
C PRO A 66 -2.75 -6.19 3.84
N TYR A 67 -2.66 -6.53 2.56
CA TYR A 67 -2.29 -5.59 1.50
C TYR A 67 -3.32 -4.47 1.38
N THR A 68 -2.83 -3.25 1.23
CA THR A 68 -3.62 -2.14 0.67
C THR A 68 -3.89 -2.38 -0.83
N SER A 69 -4.80 -1.60 -1.40
CA SER A 69 -5.15 -1.75 -2.82
C SER A 69 -3.98 -1.37 -3.73
N GLU A 70 -3.22 -0.36 -3.33
CA GLU A 70 -2.02 0.15 -3.99
C GLU A 70 -0.87 -0.86 -3.93
N GLU A 71 -0.61 -1.45 -2.75
CA GLU A 71 0.41 -2.51 -2.62
C GLU A 71 0.03 -3.76 -3.40
N ALA A 72 -1.27 -4.12 -3.43
CA ALA A 72 -1.74 -5.22 -4.25
C ALA A 72 -1.59 -4.93 -5.76
N LEU A 73 -1.82 -3.69 -6.21
CA LEU A 73 -1.55 -3.30 -7.59
C LEU A 73 -0.05 -3.41 -7.91
N ALA A 74 0.81 -2.93 -7.01
CA ALA A 74 2.26 -3.07 -7.16
C ALA A 74 2.70 -4.54 -7.23
N PHE A 75 2.11 -5.39 -6.38
CA PHE A 75 2.35 -6.84 -6.40
C PHE A 75 1.99 -7.46 -7.75
N ILE A 76 0.81 -7.14 -8.31
CA ILE A 76 0.40 -7.64 -9.64
C ILE A 76 1.40 -7.23 -10.73
N LEU A 77 1.84 -5.97 -10.72
CA LEU A 77 2.76 -5.44 -11.72
C LEU A 77 4.17 -6.06 -11.60
N ASN A 78 4.71 -6.12 -10.38
CA ASN A 78 6.03 -6.67 -10.12
C ASN A 78 6.11 -8.17 -10.43
N ALA A 79 5.03 -8.90 -10.20
CA ALA A 79 4.95 -10.34 -10.47
C ALA A 79 4.46 -10.67 -11.89
N GLY A 80 4.11 -9.67 -12.71
CA GLY A 80 3.58 -9.91 -14.07
C GLY A 80 2.28 -10.71 -14.10
N MET A 81 1.44 -10.59 -13.07
CA MET A 81 0.26 -11.43 -12.91
C MET A 81 -0.89 -10.99 -13.81
N SER A 82 -1.61 -11.96 -14.37
CA SER A 82 -2.93 -11.70 -14.96
C SER A 82 -3.97 -11.43 -13.87
N LYS A 83 -5.11 -10.84 -14.28
CA LYS A 83 -6.28 -10.67 -13.39
C LYS A 83 -6.71 -12.00 -12.76
N ASP A 84 -6.75 -13.07 -13.55
CA ASP A 84 -7.23 -14.37 -13.11
C ASP A 84 -6.25 -15.00 -12.11
N MET A 85 -4.94 -14.90 -12.36
CA MET A 85 -3.93 -15.34 -11.41
C MET A 85 -4.09 -14.64 -10.05
N TYR A 86 -4.31 -13.32 -10.06
CA TYR A 86 -4.52 -12.57 -8.81
C TYR A 86 -5.78 -13.03 -8.07
N ILE A 87 -6.89 -13.24 -8.78
CA ILE A 87 -8.14 -13.72 -8.20
C ILE A 87 -7.94 -15.11 -7.59
N GLN A 88 -7.27 -16.02 -8.29
CA GLN A 88 -6.98 -17.37 -7.78
C GLN A 88 -6.09 -17.33 -6.53
N THR A 89 -5.03 -16.52 -6.53
CA THR A 89 -4.16 -16.32 -5.36
C THR A 89 -4.97 -15.81 -4.15
N ARG A 90 -5.83 -14.83 -4.36
CA ARG A 90 -6.71 -14.31 -3.31
C ARG A 90 -7.67 -15.36 -2.77
N LEU A 91 -8.35 -16.11 -3.64
CA LEU A 91 -9.28 -17.16 -3.24
C LEU A 91 -8.55 -18.29 -2.49
N GLY A 92 -7.34 -18.65 -2.94
CA GLY A 92 -6.49 -19.64 -2.31
C GLY A 92 -6.07 -19.26 -0.89
N ALA A 93 -5.74 -17.98 -0.67
CA ALA A 93 -5.44 -17.44 0.66
C ALA A 93 -6.70 -17.39 1.55
N LYS A 94 -7.81 -16.91 1.01
CA LYS A 94 -9.08 -16.81 1.74
C LYS A 94 -9.62 -18.18 2.20
N LYS A 95 -9.44 -19.24 1.39
CA LYS A 95 -9.77 -20.63 1.76
C LYS A 95 -8.99 -21.13 2.97
N ARG A 96 -7.84 -20.52 3.28
CA ARG A 96 -6.97 -20.82 4.43
C ARG A 96 -7.15 -19.81 5.57
N ASN A 97 -8.29 -19.10 5.59
CA ASN A 97 -8.61 -18.05 6.56
C ASN A 97 -7.63 -16.87 6.57
N ALA A 98 -6.91 -16.64 5.47
CA ALA A 98 -6.04 -15.49 5.28
C ALA A 98 -6.67 -14.51 4.26
N ASP A 99 -7.48 -13.55 4.74
CA ASP A 99 -8.06 -12.48 3.90
C ASP A 99 -7.08 -11.30 3.80
N ILE A 100 -5.90 -11.57 3.23
CA ILE A 100 -4.79 -10.60 3.14
C ILE A 100 -4.77 -9.81 1.83
N TYR A 101 -5.52 -10.24 0.82
CA TYR A 101 -5.55 -9.57 -0.49
C TYR A 101 -6.87 -8.82 -0.69
N PRO A 102 -6.84 -7.53 -1.06
CA PRO A 102 -8.06 -6.79 -1.34
C PRO A 102 -8.79 -7.37 -2.55
N SER A 103 -10.08 -7.05 -2.69
CA SER A 103 -10.84 -7.45 -3.88
C SER A 103 -10.26 -6.80 -5.14
N TYR A 104 -10.32 -7.50 -6.28
CA TYR A 104 -9.83 -6.96 -7.55
C TYR A 104 -10.53 -5.65 -7.95
N GLU A 105 -11.79 -5.42 -7.58
CA GLU A 105 -12.47 -4.15 -7.90
C GLU A 105 -11.81 -2.94 -7.24
N ARG A 106 -11.34 -3.08 -6.00
CA ARG A 106 -10.57 -2.02 -5.32
C ARG A 106 -9.22 -1.78 -6.00
N VAL A 107 -8.54 -2.86 -6.42
CA VAL A 107 -7.29 -2.78 -7.18
C VAL A 107 -7.51 -2.10 -8.54
N ARG A 108 -8.64 -2.40 -9.20
CA ARG A 108 -9.05 -1.77 -10.46
C ARG A 108 -9.29 -0.28 -10.30
N GLU A 109 -9.88 0.14 -9.19
CA GLU A 109 -10.12 1.55 -8.89
C GLU A 109 -8.81 2.33 -8.72
N VAL A 110 -7.88 1.83 -7.90
CA VAL A 110 -6.57 2.49 -7.75
C VAL A 110 -5.76 2.46 -9.05
N LYS A 111 -5.89 1.39 -9.86
CA LYS A 111 -5.32 1.33 -11.21
C LYS A 111 -5.92 2.42 -12.11
N ARG A 112 -7.23 2.66 -12.02
CA ARG A 112 -7.90 3.73 -12.79
C ARG A 112 -7.37 5.10 -12.43
N GLN A 113 -7.14 5.35 -11.15
CA GLN A 113 -6.56 6.60 -10.64
C GLN A 113 -5.09 6.81 -11.09
N CYS A 114 -4.42 5.79 -11.64
CA CYS A 114 -3.11 5.93 -12.25
C CYS A 114 -3.17 6.48 -13.68
N TYR A 115 -4.31 6.43 -14.36
CA TYR A 115 -4.42 6.93 -15.72
C TYR A 115 -4.65 8.45 -15.75
N PRO A 116 -3.90 9.21 -16.55
CA PRO A 116 -4.17 10.61 -16.78
C PRO A 116 -5.47 10.79 -17.58
N GLN A 117 -6.11 11.95 -17.45
CA GLN A 117 -7.31 12.29 -18.21
C GLN A 117 -6.95 12.77 -19.64
N GLY A 118 -7.93 12.76 -20.55
CA GLY A 118 -7.76 13.31 -21.91
C GLY A 118 -6.93 12.43 -22.86
N VAL A 119 -6.80 11.14 -22.59
CA VAL A 119 -6.21 10.18 -23.52
C VAL A 119 -7.17 9.98 -24.70
N THR A 120 -6.69 10.24 -25.91
CA THR A 120 -7.44 9.98 -27.14
C THR A 120 -6.81 8.78 -27.84
N ILE A 121 -7.64 7.81 -28.21
CA ILE A 121 -7.21 6.59 -28.89
C ILE A 121 -7.89 6.56 -30.25
N THR A 122 -7.08 6.43 -31.30
CA THR A 122 -7.50 6.33 -32.69
C THR A 122 -6.89 5.08 -33.31
N GLU A 123 -7.33 4.70 -34.51
CA GLU A 123 -6.75 3.58 -35.26
C GLU A 123 -5.26 3.79 -35.55
N LYS A 124 -4.83 5.05 -35.71
CA LYS A 124 -3.44 5.41 -36.03
C LYS A 124 -2.54 5.53 -34.79
N GLY A 125 -3.10 5.49 -33.57
CA GLY A 125 -2.33 5.59 -32.34
C GLY A 125 -3.07 6.27 -31.19
N ALA A 126 -2.35 6.50 -30.11
CA ALA A 126 -2.85 7.16 -28.91
C ALA A 126 -2.05 8.43 -28.59
N HIS A 127 -2.74 9.50 -28.21
CA HIS A 127 -2.11 10.76 -27.83
C HIS A 127 -2.73 11.36 -26.56
N ILE A 128 -1.92 12.15 -25.85
CA ILE A 128 -2.32 12.88 -24.65
C ILE A 128 -1.67 14.27 -24.65
N PRO A 129 -2.38 15.33 -24.25
CA PRO A 129 -1.75 16.64 -24.07
C PRO A 129 -0.63 16.58 -23.03
N LEU A 130 0.55 17.10 -23.39
CA LEU A 130 1.73 17.07 -22.53
C LEU A 130 1.47 17.72 -21.17
N GLN A 131 0.78 18.86 -21.13
CA GLN A 131 0.45 19.54 -19.88
C GLN A 131 -0.38 18.65 -18.94
N THR A 132 -1.36 17.92 -19.47
CA THR A 132 -2.20 17.00 -18.69
C THR A 132 -1.37 15.85 -18.13
N LEU A 133 -0.45 15.30 -18.92
CA LEU A 133 0.47 14.26 -18.47
C LEU A 133 1.39 14.74 -17.34
N LEU A 134 1.97 15.94 -17.48
CA LEU A 134 2.85 16.53 -16.47
C LEU A 134 2.10 16.83 -15.17
N ASN A 135 0.91 17.45 -15.26
CA ASN A 135 0.07 17.75 -14.10
C ASN A 135 -0.32 16.48 -13.33
N HIS A 136 -0.70 15.42 -14.05
CA HIS A 136 -1.03 14.12 -13.45
C HIS A 136 0.18 13.50 -12.76
N THR A 137 1.34 13.53 -13.42
CA THR A 137 2.60 13.01 -12.85
C THR A 137 2.98 13.75 -11.56
N ILE A 138 2.92 15.08 -11.56
CA ILE A 138 3.21 15.91 -10.37
C ILE A 138 2.23 15.57 -9.24
N THR A 139 0.93 15.50 -9.54
CA THR A 139 -0.10 15.17 -8.54
C THR A 139 0.17 13.82 -7.87
N ARG A 140 0.62 12.83 -8.65
CA ARG A 140 0.97 11.49 -8.15
C ARG A 140 2.25 11.52 -7.30
N LEU A 141 3.28 12.25 -7.74
CA LEU A 141 4.54 12.36 -6.99
C LEU A 141 4.35 13.06 -5.65
N ILE A 142 3.58 14.15 -5.61
CA ILE A 142 3.29 14.91 -4.38
C ILE A 142 2.63 14.01 -3.32
N LYS A 143 1.78 13.06 -3.70
CA LYS A 143 1.18 12.11 -2.75
C LYS A 143 2.19 11.17 -2.09
N CYS A 144 3.34 10.96 -2.72
CA CYS A 144 4.38 10.04 -2.24
C CYS A 144 5.48 10.76 -1.44
N ILE A 145 5.49 12.09 -1.40
CA ILE A 145 6.52 12.88 -0.72
C ILE A 145 5.90 13.79 0.33
N THR A 146 6.55 13.90 1.49
CA THR A 146 6.17 14.89 2.49
C THR A 146 6.84 16.21 2.16
N ILE A 147 6.05 17.22 1.78
CA ILE A 147 6.56 18.56 1.47
C ILE A 147 6.44 19.42 2.73
N PRO A 148 7.55 19.98 3.24
CA PRO A 148 7.49 20.93 4.36
C PRO A 148 6.70 22.19 3.98
N PRO A 149 5.93 22.77 4.93
CA PRO A 149 5.12 23.96 4.66
C PRO A 149 5.96 25.21 4.34
N SER A 150 7.28 25.18 4.58
CA SER A 150 8.22 26.26 4.25
C SER A 150 8.59 26.32 2.75
N VAL A 151 8.28 25.29 1.96
CA VAL A 151 8.64 25.22 0.54
C VAL A 151 7.67 26.07 -0.29
N LYS A 152 8.18 27.14 -0.90
CA LYS A 152 7.40 28.09 -1.73
C LYS A 152 7.38 27.75 -3.22
N ARG A 153 8.33 26.95 -3.69
CA ARG A 153 8.49 26.61 -5.11
C ARG A 153 9.07 25.22 -5.25
N ILE A 154 8.51 24.44 -6.16
CA ILE A 154 9.00 23.13 -6.57
C ILE A 154 9.21 23.19 -8.08
N GLN A 155 10.36 22.69 -8.54
CA GLN A 155 10.69 22.62 -9.96
C GLN A 155 10.76 21.17 -10.38
N LEU A 156 9.96 20.79 -11.38
CA LEU A 156 10.04 19.49 -12.03
C LEU A 156 11.03 19.59 -13.20
N ILE A 157 12.14 18.86 -13.12
CA ILE A 157 13.08 18.69 -14.23
C ILE A 157 12.74 17.36 -14.91
N SER A 158 12.36 17.40 -16.19
CA SER A 158 11.93 16.22 -16.96
C SER A 158 12.80 16.01 -18.20
N LYS A 159 12.90 14.75 -18.63
CA LYS A 159 13.51 14.35 -19.90
C LYS A 159 12.46 13.65 -20.75
N TRP A 160 12.51 13.83 -22.06
CA TRP A 160 11.64 13.14 -23.01
C TRP A 160 12.45 12.63 -24.22
N GLY A 161 11.87 11.71 -24.98
CA GLY A 161 12.44 11.11 -26.18
C GLY A 161 11.43 10.17 -26.83
N CYS A 162 11.72 9.70 -28.03
CA CYS A 162 10.91 8.75 -28.77
C CYS A 162 11.83 7.70 -29.41
N ASP A 163 11.40 6.44 -29.43
CA ASP A 163 12.12 5.32 -30.05
C ASP A 163 11.11 4.37 -30.72
N GLY A 164 11.56 3.62 -31.73
CA GLY A 164 10.74 2.70 -32.52
C GLY A 164 11.12 1.23 -32.27
N SER A 165 10.13 0.34 -32.32
CA SER A 165 10.37 -1.12 -32.26
C SER A 165 9.61 -1.84 -33.37
N SER A 166 10.21 -2.89 -33.94
CA SER A 166 9.64 -3.73 -34.99
C SER A 166 9.39 -5.16 -34.49
N GLY A 167 8.67 -5.97 -35.26
CA GLY A 167 8.44 -7.40 -34.95
C GLY A 167 7.26 -7.71 -34.04
N HIS A 168 6.35 -6.76 -33.82
CA HIS A 168 5.11 -6.99 -33.08
C HIS A 168 4.07 -7.69 -33.96
N SER A 169 3.35 -8.68 -33.41
CA SER A 169 2.28 -9.35 -34.15
C SER A 169 1.05 -8.47 -34.27
N GLU A 170 0.55 -8.28 -35.49
CA GLU A 170 -0.71 -7.60 -35.77
C GLU A 170 -1.88 -8.58 -35.65
N TYR A 171 -2.97 -8.17 -35.01
CA TYR A 171 -4.15 -9.01 -34.84
C TYR A 171 -5.42 -8.30 -35.31
N MET A 172 -6.03 -8.82 -36.37
CA MET A 172 -7.36 -8.43 -36.88
C MET A 172 -7.59 -6.90 -36.98
N GLN A 173 -6.54 -6.12 -37.24
CA GLN A 173 -6.68 -4.69 -37.46
C GLN A 173 -7.30 -4.45 -38.83
N LYS A 174 -8.21 -3.48 -38.92
CA LYS A 174 -8.75 -3.06 -40.22
C LYS A 174 -7.61 -2.40 -41.01
N PRO A 175 -7.37 -2.77 -42.29
CA PRO A 175 -6.38 -2.11 -43.10
C PRO A 175 -6.73 -0.62 -43.24
N VAL A 176 -5.82 0.24 -42.81
CA VAL A 176 -5.87 1.68 -43.08
C VAL A 176 -5.23 1.85 -44.46
N ASP A 177 -6.06 2.05 -45.48
CA ASP A 177 -5.72 2.45 -46.85
C ASP A 177 -5.48 1.32 -47.89
N SER A 178 -6.56 0.96 -48.57
CA SER A 178 -6.53 0.64 -50.01
C SER A 178 -6.78 1.94 -50.80
N VAL A 179 -5.80 2.83 -50.85
CA VAL A 179 -5.75 3.88 -51.88
C VAL A 179 -4.58 3.56 -52.79
N LEU A 180 -4.92 3.11 -54.00
CA LEU A 180 -3.98 2.91 -55.10
C LEU A 180 -3.22 4.20 -55.35
N GLY A 181 -1.88 4.14 -55.32
CA GLY A 181 -1.07 5.05 -56.14
C GLY A 181 0.20 5.62 -55.50
N HIS A 182 1.31 5.07 -55.97
CA HIS A 182 2.61 5.72 -56.17
C HIS A 182 3.56 5.89 -54.97
N SER A 183 4.58 5.05 -55.04
CA SER A 183 5.89 5.17 -54.43
C SER A 183 6.52 6.56 -54.57
N SER A 184 7.06 7.08 -53.47
CA SER A 184 8.39 7.70 -53.48
C SER A 184 8.94 7.79 -52.06
N SER A 185 10.08 7.13 -51.88
CA SER A 185 11.03 7.31 -50.79
C SER A 185 11.44 8.78 -50.63
N SER A 186 11.48 9.27 -49.40
CA SER A 186 12.45 10.30 -49.02
C SER A 186 12.65 10.28 -47.50
N THR A 187 13.86 9.92 -47.12
CA THR A 187 14.44 10.03 -45.79
C THR A 187 14.71 11.49 -45.41
N SER A 188 14.88 11.64 -44.09
CA SER A 188 15.81 12.53 -43.37
C SER A 188 15.47 14.01 -43.16
N ASP A 189 15.60 14.35 -41.87
CA ASP A 189 16.02 15.61 -41.28
C ASP A 189 14.98 16.71 -41.07
N ASP A 190 14.43 16.74 -39.85
CA ASP A 190 14.18 17.99 -39.11
C ASP A 190 13.85 17.70 -37.64
N PHE A 191 14.87 17.30 -36.86
CA PHE A 191 14.79 17.20 -35.39
C PHE A 191 15.88 18.04 -34.75
N ASN A 192 15.81 19.36 -34.94
CA ASN A 192 16.50 20.31 -34.08
C ASN A 192 15.73 21.63 -34.06
N ARG A 193 14.75 21.73 -33.17
CA ARG A 193 14.26 23.02 -32.70
C ARG A 193 14.11 22.99 -31.18
N LEU A 194 15.19 23.40 -30.51
CA LEU A 194 15.20 23.88 -29.14
C LEU A 194 14.15 24.98 -29.00
N THR A 195 12.99 24.68 -28.42
CA THR A 195 12.04 25.70 -27.98
C THR A 195 12.30 26.02 -26.52
N LYS A 196 13.09 27.07 -26.32
CA LYS A 196 13.05 27.93 -25.14
C LYS A 196 11.69 28.65 -25.20
N ILE A 197 10.65 28.07 -24.59
CA ILE A 197 9.33 28.71 -24.55
C ILE A 197 9.40 29.80 -23.49
N GLU A 198 9.37 31.04 -23.96
CA GLU A 198 9.30 32.27 -23.19
C GLU A 198 8.05 32.28 -22.30
N VAL A 199 8.28 32.26 -21.00
CA VAL A 199 7.32 32.58 -19.96
C VAL A 199 7.19 34.10 -19.92
N GLU A 200 6.34 34.72 -20.76
CA GLU A 200 6.09 36.16 -20.61
C GLU A 200 4.78 36.73 -21.21
N LYS A 201 3.83 35.92 -21.74
CA LYS A 201 2.65 36.49 -22.43
C LYS A 201 1.24 36.15 -21.92
N GLU A 202 1.07 35.59 -20.72
CA GLU A 202 -0.27 35.43 -20.12
C GLU A 202 -0.42 36.05 -18.72
N LEU A 203 0.19 37.22 -18.50
CA LEU A 203 -0.08 38.02 -17.28
C LEU A 203 -0.83 39.34 -17.54
N GLN A 204 -1.43 39.54 -18.72
CA GLN A 204 -2.04 40.83 -19.08
C GLN A 204 -3.50 40.77 -19.58
N SER A 205 -4.20 39.63 -19.47
CA SER A 205 -5.62 39.55 -19.86
C SER A 205 -6.59 39.20 -18.73
N VAL A 206 -6.14 39.15 -17.46
CA VAL A 206 -7.01 38.81 -16.31
C VAL A 206 -7.13 39.96 -15.29
N THR A 207 -6.56 41.14 -15.57
CA THR A 207 -6.67 42.31 -14.66
C THR A 207 -7.77 43.31 -15.01
N ASP A 208 -8.48 43.17 -16.14
CA ASP A 208 -9.43 44.20 -16.61
C ASP A 208 -10.91 43.76 -16.68
N SER A 209 -11.33 42.77 -15.89
CA SER A 209 -12.75 42.38 -15.85
C SER A 209 -13.31 42.11 -14.46
N ASN A 210 -12.76 42.74 -13.42
CA ASN A 210 -13.38 42.84 -12.11
C ASN A 210 -13.07 44.20 -11.47
N LEU A 211 -13.63 45.26 -12.05
CA LEU A 211 -13.90 46.51 -11.35
C LEU A 211 -15.06 47.22 -12.05
N PHE A 212 -16.28 46.90 -11.63
CA PHE A 212 -17.44 47.78 -11.39
C PHE A 212 -18.64 46.91 -10.99
#